data_AF-A0A9D1Q2Z8-F1
#
_entry.id   AF-A0A9D1Q2Z8-F1
#
_cell.length_a   1.000
_cell.length_b   1.000
_cell.length_c   1.000
_cell.angle_alpha   90.00
_cell.angle_beta   90.00
_cell.angle_gamma   90.00
#
_symmetry.space_group_name_H-M   'P 1'
#
loop_
_entity.id
_entity.type
_entity.pdbx_description
1 polymer ?
#
loop_
_entity_poly.entity_id
_entity_poly.type
_entity_poly.pdbx_seq_one_letter_code
_entity_poly.pdbx_strand_id
1 'polypeptide(L)'
;IRTTCFISPIFPEITEVFDIIEKIKDFCDYIWLENLNLRGNFKADVMNYIEEKYPPLLPLYREIYNKNDMTYWKILDQKVADYACANDFMYVIDEEPFLRNPTGKPIIINYFYHSQIKQSAKK
;
A
#
# COMPACT_ATOMS: atom_id res chain seq x y z
N ILE A 1 -6.30 18.27 15.75
CA ILE A 1 -6.07 17.97 14.31
C ILE A 1 -5.69 16.50 14.25
N ARG A 2 -6.20 15.74 13.26
CA ARG A 2 -5.73 14.36 12.99
C ARG A 2 -4.81 14.42 11.78
N THR A 3 -3.65 13.75 11.84
CA THR A 3 -2.68 13.75 10.75
C THR A 3 -2.57 12.37 10.12
N THR A 4 -2.57 12.34 8.79
CA THR A 4 -2.46 11.10 8.02
C THR A 4 -1.27 11.23 7.09
N CYS A 5 -0.43 10.20 7.05
CA CYS A 5 0.55 10.03 6.00
C CYS A 5 0.04 9.01 4.99
N PHE A 6 0.06 9.37 3.71
CA PHE A 6 -0.35 8.48 2.64
C PHE A 6 0.86 7.98 1.86
N ILE A 7 1.17 6.70 1.98
CA ILE A 7 2.20 6.01 1.20
C ILE A 7 1.54 5.50 -0.07
N SER A 8 1.46 6.37 -1.08
CA SER A 8 0.82 6.08 -2.37
C SER A 8 1.43 6.86 -3.55
N PRO A 9 1.46 6.27 -4.76
CA PRO A 9 1.27 4.85 -5.00
C PRO A 9 2.54 4.08 -4.62
N ILE A 10 2.39 2.91 -4.01
CA ILE A 10 3.53 2.02 -3.73
C ILE A 10 4.00 1.42 -5.05
N PHE A 11 5.25 1.69 -5.43
CA PHE A 11 5.93 1.05 -6.56
C PHE A 11 6.61 -0.24 -6.07
N PRO A 12 6.25 -1.42 -6.61
CA PRO A 12 6.87 -2.69 -6.23
C PRO A 12 8.40 -2.68 -6.26
N GLU A 13 9.04 -3.10 -5.16
CA GLU A 13 10.51 -3.13 -5.00
C GLU A 13 11.23 -1.77 -5.18
N ILE A 14 10.51 -0.63 -5.13
CA ILE A 14 11.08 0.72 -5.19
C ILE A 14 10.66 1.55 -3.97
N THR A 15 9.40 1.44 -3.55
CA THR A 15 8.92 2.14 -2.35
C THR A 15 9.33 1.36 -1.10
N GLU A 16 10.22 1.95 -0.30
CA GLU A 16 10.68 1.40 0.99
C GLU A 16 9.62 1.61 2.08
N VAL A 17 8.55 0.81 2.04
CA VAL A 17 7.36 0.97 2.90
C VAL A 17 7.72 1.01 4.39
N PHE A 18 8.53 0.07 4.86
CA PHE A 18 8.89 -0.05 6.28
C PHE A 18 9.77 1.11 6.74
N ASP A 19 10.75 1.51 5.94
CA ASP A 19 11.61 2.66 6.25
C ASP A 19 10.82 3.97 6.33
N ILE A 20 9.80 4.12 5.48
CA ILE A 20 8.89 5.27 5.55
C ILE A 20 8.09 5.21 6.85
N ILE A 21 7.48 4.06 7.19
CA ILE A 21 6.73 3.86 8.43
C ILE A 21 7.59 4.24 9.65
N GLU A 22 8.82 3.74 9.72
CA GLU A 22 9.75 4.03 10.82
C GLU A 22 10.03 5.53 11.00
N LYS A 23 10.09 6.29 9.90
CA LYS A 23 10.34 7.73 9.93
C LYS A 23 9.11 8.55 10.32
N ILE A 24 7.91 8.08 9.98
CA ILE A 24 6.67 8.85 10.15
C ILE A 24 5.86 8.46 11.38
N LYS A 25 6.17 7.32 12.02
CA LYS A 25 5.35 6.74 13.09
C LYS A 25 5.08 7.67 14.28
N ASP A 26 5.94 8.65 14.52
CA ASP A 26 5.81 9.62 15.62
C ASP A 26 5.13 10.94 15.20
N PHE A 27 4.77 11.09 13.92
CA PHE A 27 4.25 12.34 13.34
C PHE A 27 2.83 12.22 12.77
N CYS A 28 2.25 11.02 12.78
CA CYS A 28 0.92 10.77 12.23
C CYS A 28 0.04 9.92 13.14
N ASP A 29 -1.28 10.13 13.03
CA ASP A 29 -2.32 9.29 13.65
C ASP A 29 -2.69 8.10 12.75
N TYR A 30 -2.51 8.24 11.43
CA TYR A 30 -2.83 7.22 10.44
C TYR A 30 -1.73 7.10 9.38
N ILE A 31 -1.49 5.87 8.95
CA ILE A 31 -0.64 5.55 7.81
C ILE A 31 -1.51 4.80 6.80
N TRP A 32 -1.70 5.37 5.62
CA TRP A 32 -2.46 4.73 4.54
C TRP A 32 -1.50 4.12 3.54
N LEU A 33 -1.74 2.87 3.15
CA LEU A 33 -0.96 2.15 2.16
C LEU A 33 -1.85 1.88 0.94
N GLU A 34 -1.44 2.33 -0.24
CA GLU A 34 -2.17 2.07 -1.48
C GLU A 34 -1.24 1.51 -2.56
N ASN A 35 -1.74 0.50 -3.26
CA ASN A 35 -1.02 -0.12 -4.35
C ASN A 35 -1.02 0.76 -5.60
N LEU A 36 0.05 0.70 -6.38
CA LEU A 36 0.08 1.32 -7.70
C LEU A 36 -0.99 0.67 -8.60
N ASN A 37 -2.00 1.46 -8.98
CA ASN A 37 -3.09 1.02 -9.83
C ASN A 37 -2.90 1.53 -11.26
N LEU A 38 -2.57 0.64 -12.20
CA LEU A 38 -2.34 1.01 -13.58
C LEU A 38 -3.60 0.83 -14.43
N ARG A 39 -4.27 1.94 -14.76
CA ARG A 39 -5.44 1.98 -15.65
C ARG A 39 -5.18 2.87 -16.87
N GLY A 40 -5.75 2.48 -18.01
CA GLY A 40 -5.67 3.27 -19.24
C GLY A 40 -4.24 3.55 -19.69
N ASN A 41 -4.00 4.75 -20.22
CA ASN A 41 -2.71 5.13 -20.82
C ASN A 41 -1.54 5.12 -19.82
N PHE A 42 -1.80 5.36 -18.52
CA PHE A 42 -0.76 5.39 -17.48
C PHE A 42 -0.01 4.06 -17.34
N LYS A 43 -0.63 2.94 -17.73
CA LYS A 43 0.04 1.64 -17.70
C LYS A 43 1.26 1.61 -18.61
N ALA A 44 1.15 2.14 -19.84
CA ALA A 44 2.26 2.14 -20.78
C ALA A 44 3.41 3.02 -20.26
N ASP A 45 3.09 4.22 -19.77
CA ASP A 45 4.08 5.16 -19.26
C ASP A 45 4.87 4.60 -18.08
N VAL A 46 4.18 3.98 -17.12
CA VAL A 46 4.84 3.34 -15.97
C VAL A 46 5.67 2.13 -16.40
N MET A 47 5.14 1.28 -17.28
CA MET A 47 5.89 0.11 -17.74
C MET A 47 7.17 0.51 -18.48
N ASN A 48 7.11 1.57 -19.31
CA ASN A 48 8.27 2.14 -19.99
C ASN A 48 9.26 2.74 -18.99
N TYR A 49 8.78 3.48 -18.00
CA TYR A 49 9.63 4.04 -16.94
C TYR A 49 10.39 2.93 -16.18
N ILE A 50 9.72 1.82 -15.86
CA ILE A 50 10.36 0.67 -15.22
C ILE A 50 11.37 0.00 -16.15
N GLU A 51 11.05 -0.18 -17.43
CA GLU A 51 11.99 -0.74 -18.41
C GLU A 51 13.26 0.13 -18.56
N GLU A 52 13.12 1.46 -18.56
CA GLU A 52 14.23 2.38 -18.71
C GLU A 52 15.08 2.57 -17.45
N LYS A 53 14.44 2.69 -16.28
CA LYS A 53 15.12 3.05 -15.02
C LYS A 53 15.40 1.86 -14.11
N TYR A 54 14.56 0.83 -14.17
CA TYR A 54 14.66 -0.37 -13.34
C TYR A 54 14.49 -1.66 -14.17
N PRO A 55 15.29 -1.88 -15.24
CA PRO A 55 15.13 -3.04 -16.12
C PRO A 55 15.00 -4.40 -15.40
N PRO A 56 15.74 -4.68 -14.30
CA PRO A 56 15.59 -5.93 -13.56
C PRO A 56 14.20 -6.15 -12.93
N LEU A 57 13.43 -5.09 -12.68
CA LEU A 57 12.08 -5.17 -12.11
C LEU A 57 11.00 -5.40 -13.17
N LEU A 58 11.31 -5.21 -14.45
CA LEU A 58 10.34 -5.34 -15.53
C LEU A 58 9.61 -6.70 -15.54
N PRO A 59 10.25 -7.86 -15.28
CA PRO A 59 9.55 -9.13 -15.16
C PRO A 59 8.47 -9.10 -14.07
N LEU A 60 8.80 -8.60 -12.87
CA LEU A 60 7.85 -8.48 -11.76
C LEU A 60 6.65 -7.61 -12.14
N TYR A 61 6.90 -6.45 -12.75
CA TYR A 61 5.82 -5.54 -13.17
C TYR A 61 4.95 -6.17 -14.27
N ARG A 62 5.51 -7.00 -15.15
CA ARG A 62 4.71 -7.78 -16.13
C ARG A 62 3.84 -8.82 -15.45
N GLU A 63 4.32 -9.53 -14.43
CA GLU A 63 3.48 -10.45 -13.65
C GLU A 63 2.32 -9.70 -13.00
N ILE A 64 2.60 -8.61 -12.28
CA ILE A 64 1.58 -7.85 -11.55
C ILE A 64 0.54 -7.24 -12.49
N TYR A 65 0.97 -6.55 -13.55
CA TYR A 65 0.06 -5.71 -14.34
C TYR A 65 -0.37 -6.29 -15.68
N ASN A 66 0.40 -7.20 -16.30
CA ASN A 66 -0.02 -7.85 -17.54
C ASN A 66 -0.73 -9.17 -17.27
N LYS A 67 -0.30 -9.93 -16.27
CA LYS A 67 -0.96 -11.18 -15.86
C LYS A 67 -1.97 -10.99 -14.73
N ASN A 68 -2.09 -9.79 -14.18
CA ASN A 68 -2.96 -9.47 -13.03
C ASN A 68 -2.63 -10.34 -11.81
N ASP A 69 -1.34 -10.67 -11.61
CA ASP A 69 -0.90 -11.46 -10.47
C ASP A 69 -0.89 -10.62 -9.17
N MET A 70 -1.71 -11.02 -8.21
CA MET A 70 -1.82 -10.36 -6.91
C MET A 70 -0.82 -10.89 -5.87
N THR A 71 0.04 -11.85 -6.23
CA THR A 71 0.97 -12.50 -5.30
C THR A 71 1.88 -11.50 -4.61
N TYR A 72 2.42 -10.51 -5.35
CA TYR A 72 3.24 -9.45 -4.75
C TYR A 72 2.49 -8.68 -3.65
N TRP A 73 1.28 -8.23 -3.93
CA TRP A 73 0.46 -7.46 -2.98
C TRP A 73 0.08 -8.27 -1.75
N LYS A 74 -0.26 -9.57 -1.92
CA LYS A 74 -0.55 -10.48 -0.80
C LYS A 74 0.67 -10.72 0.08
N ILE A 75 1.85 -10.85 -0.52
CA ILE A 75 3.10 -11.00 0.23
C ILE A 75 3.39 -9.71 1.00
N LEU A 76 3.23 -8.53 0.37
CA LEU A 76 3.46 -7.25 1.05
C LEU A 76 2.46 -7.03 2.19
N ASP A 77 1.18 -7.32 1.97
CA ASP A 77 0.12 -7.32 2.98
C ASP A 77 0.52 -8.16 4.22
N GLN A 78 0.90 -9.42 4.00
CA GLN A 78 1.36 -10.29 5.09
C GLN A 78 2.59 -9.71 5.82
N LYS A 79 3.58 -9.18 5.08
CA LYS A 79 4.76 -8.55 5.69
C LYS A 79 4.38 -7.34 6.55
N VAL A 80 3.43 -6.52 6.11
CA VAL A 80 2.94 -5.37 6.88
C VAL A 80 2.18 -5.83 8.11
N ALA A 81 1.33 -6.85 8.00
CA ALA A 81 0.63 -7.44 9.13
C ALA A 81 1.59 -7.99 10.19
N ASP A 82 2.63 -8.72 9.76
CA ASP A 82 3.67 -9.27 10.65
C ASP A 82 4.46 -8.14 11.33
N TYR A 83 4.87 -7.13 10.57
CA TYR A 83 5.56 -5.95 11.10
C TYR A 83 4.68 -5.19 12.11
N ALA A 84 3.40 -4.99 11.79
CA ALA A 84 2.46 -4.30 12.67
C ALA A 84 2.26 -5.07 13.97
N CYS A 85 2.10 -6.40 13.90
CA CYS A 85 1.99 -7.25 15.07
C CYS A 85 3.26 -7.23 15.93
N ALA A 86 4.45 -7.26 15.32
CA ALA A 86 5.72 -7.25 16.04
C ALA A 86 6.02 -5.91 16.73
N ASN A 87 5.41 -4.81 16.25
CA ASN A 87 5.66 -3.46 16.73
C ASN A 87 4.40 -2.81 17.34
N ASP A 88 3.39 -3.57 17.74
CA ASP A 88 2.16 -3.09 18.38
C ASP A 88 1.40 -1.99 17.60
N PHE A 89 1.43 -2.04 16.28
CA PHE A 89 0.57 -1.21 15.44
C PHE A 89 -0.78 -1.88 15.22
N MET A 90 -1.85 -1.07 15.22
CA MET A 90 -3.15 -1.55 14.73
C MET A 90 -3.10 -1.59 13.21
N TYR A 91 -3.43 -2.76 12.64
CA TYR A 91 -3.47 -2.99 11.20
C TYR A 91 -4.89 -3.34 10.76
N VAL A 92 -5.42 -2.59 9.79
CA VAL A 92 -6.78 -2.78 9.26
C VAL A 92 -6.77 -2.68 7.75
N ILE A 93 -7.72 -3.35 7.11
CA ILE A 93 -7.86 -3.39 5.65
C ILE A 93 -9.13 -2.64 5.28
N ASP A 94 -9.03 -1.66 4.38
CA ASP A 94 -10.14 -0.92 3.76
C ASP A 94 -11.16 -0.25 4.73
N GLU A 95 -10.87 -0.21 6.03
CA GLU A 95 -11.71 0.40 7.06
C GLU A 95 -10.90 1.41 7.86
N GLU A 96 -11.25 2.69 7.76
CA GLU A 96 -10.73 3.68 8.70
C GLU A 96 -11.46 3.53 10.03
N PRO A 97 -10.78 3.10 11.11
CA PRO A 97 -11.42 3.08 12.40
C PRO A 97 -11.51 4.53 12.82
N PHE A 98 -12.73 5.07 13.02
CA PHE A 98 -12.92 6.38 13.65
C PHE A 98 -12.46 6.42 15.13
N LEU A 99 -11.64 5.44 15.55
CA LEU A 99 -11.03 5.30 16.86
C LEU A 99 -9.99 6.40 17.09
N ARG A 100 -9.94 6.93 18.31
CA ARG A 100 -8.75 7.64 18.79
C ARG A 100 -7.71 6.58 19.11
N ASN A 101 -6.61 6.60 18.36
CA ASN A 101 -5.33 5.92 18.60
C ASN A 101 -5.26 5.18 19.97
N PRO A 102 -5.71 3.92 20.02
CA PRO A 102 -5.84 3.18 21.29
C PRO A 102 -4.49 2.70 21.84
N THR A 103 -3.43 2.69 21.02
CA THR A 103 -2.10 2.14 21.35
C THR A 103 -1.02 3.22 21.53
N GLY A 104 -1.32 4.49 21.27
CA GLY A 104 -0.34 5.56 21.21
C GLY A 104 0.53 5.56 19.93
N LYS A 105 0.18 4.74 18.93
CA LYS A 105 0.86 4.61 17.63
C LYS A 105 -0.13 4.79 16.47
N PRO A 106 0.31 5.21 15.28
CA PRO A 106 -0.59 5.35 14.15
C PRO A 106 -1.30 4.04 13.80
N ILE A 107 -2.51 4.16 13.29
CA ILE A 107 -3.23 3.02 12.71
C ILE A 107 -2.77 2.87 11.25
N ILE A 108 -2.30 1.68 10.89
CA ILE A 108 -1.90 1.34 9.52
C ILE A 108 -3.13 0.80 8.80
N ILE A 109 -3.51 1.44 7.70
CA ILE A 109 -4.69 1.11 6.89
C ILE A 109 -4.22 0.67 5.51
N ASN A 110 -4.56 -0.57 5.13
CA ASN A 110 -4.21 -1.18 3.86
C ASN A 110 -5.36 -1.04 2.85
N TYR A 111 -5.09 -0.37 1.72
CA TYR A 111 -6.01 -0.18 0.60
C TYR A 111 -5.60 -0.97 -0.68
N PHE A 112 -4.75 -1.99 -0.58
CA PHE A 112 -4.27 -2.77 -1.74
C PHE A 112 -5.41 -3.43 -2.54
N TYR A 113 -6.55 -3.68 -1.89
CA TYR A 113 -7.70 -4.39 -2.47
C TYR A 113 -8.90 -3.48 -2.75
N HIS A 114 -8.79 -2.17 -2.52
CA HIS A 114 -9.91 -1.23 -2.66
C HIS A 114 -10.59 -1.31 -4.04
N SER A 115 -9.80 -1.55 -5.10
CA SER A 115 -10.33 -1.70 -6.46
C SER A 115 -11.08 -3.02 -6.73
N GLN A 116 -10.92 -4.03 -5.87
CA GLN A 116 -11.63 -5.32 -5.93
C GLN A 116 -12.91 -5.32 -5.08
N ILE A 117 -12.98 -4.43 -4.10
CA ILE A 117 -14.19 -4.20 -3.32
C ILE A 117 -15.19 -3.46 -4.19
N LYS A 118 -16.17 -4.20 -4.74
CA LYS A 118 -17.38 -3.58 -5.28
C LYS A 118 -18.02 -2.82 -4.13
N GLN A 119 -18.02 -1.49 -4.18
CA GLN A 119 -19.01 -0.73 -3.42
C GLN A 119 -20.37 -1.23 -3.89
N SER A 120 -21.02 -2.10 -3.12
CA SER A 120 -22.44 -2.34 -3.26
C SER A 120 -23.09 -0.99 -3.04
N ALA A 121 -23.62 -0.41 -4.13
CA ALA A 121 -24.37 0.84 -4.06
C ALA A 121 -25.33 0.73 -2.88
N LYS A 122 -25.15 1.62 -1.88
CA LYS A 122 -26.11 1.72 -0.77
C LYS A 122 -27.48 1.89 -1.41
N LYS A 123 -28.37 0.93 -1.14
CA LYS A 123 -29.81 1.09 -1.37
C LYS A 123 -30.35 2.17 -0.43
#